data_AF-A0AAN0JVH7-F1
#
_entry.id   AF-A0AAN0JVH7-F1
#
_cell.length_a   1.000
_cell.length_b   1.000
_cell.length_c   1.000
_cell.angle_alpha   90.00
_cell.angle_beta   90.00
_cell.angle_gamma   90.00
#
_symmetry.space_group_name_H-M   'P 1'
#
loop_
_entity.id
_entity.type
_entity.pdbx_description
1 polymer ?
#
loop_
_entity_poly.entity_id
_entity_poly.type
_entity_poly.pdbx_seq_one_letter_code
_entity_poly.pdbx_strand_id
1 'polypeptide(L)'
;MQAKFRSTFNKVRLLFSKKNPKLSGKHKKKALSVNEMKMLLFDIFPNLQSELSHKKTINDVLDVVKRKCSIVDVHPLEVLAVHFKIKEAENIIIKHKEAAKVFCRSVFVSLSNDKTFQAIPTRYLLSEIITLVLNRNPDKTTLQDINDILLELQLLHKYCIKVVEIKPGQSVVVTCYCPAEYTGLLIMAVLNKIVILQEKGLKKFILGKHSTVWDAQVVDLVNENKDLLVQINNLKAALEERDKRITATEINLVTFQEISENRFKKIEAIQMKLEESQWINVEEISKIIKDESSDSDTSST
;
A
#
# COMPACT_ATOMS: atom_id res chain seq x y z
N MET A 1 -4.65 -10.41 -33.97
CA MET A 1 -5.83 -10.41 -33.08
C MET A 1 -6.87 -9.31 -33.41
N GLN A 2 -6.48 -8.06 -33.71
CA GLN A 2 -7.41 -6.99 -34.08
C GLN A 2 -8.36 -7.32 -35.26
N ALA A 3 -7.85 -7.94 -36.31
CA ALA A 3 -8.67 -8.39 -37.44
C ALA A 3 -9.74 -9.42 -37.01
N LYS A 4 -9.38 -10.33 -36.10
CA LYS A 4 -10.29 -11.31 -35.51
C LYS A 4 -11.38 -10.63 -34.69
N PHE A 5 -11.03 -9.67 -33.84
CA PHE A 5 -12.00 -8.85 -33.11
C PHE A 5 -12.97 -8.11 -34.05
N ARG A 6 -12.45 -7.43 -35.09
CA ARG A 6 -13.29 -6.72 -36.08
C ARG A 6 -14.26 -7.69 -36.78
N SER A 7 -13.79 -8.88 -37.15
CA SER A 7 -14.61 -9.94 -37.73
C SER A 7 -15.69 -10.43 -36.74
N THR A 8 -15.33 -10.74 -35.49
CA THR A 8 -16.26 -11.14 -34.43
C THR A 8 -17.37 -10.11 -34.27
N PHE A 9 -17.00 -8.84 -34.10
CA PHE A 9 -17.96 -7.75 -33.93
C PHE A 9 -18.93 -7.66 -35.12
N ASN A 10 -18.40 -7.71 -36.35
CA ASN A 10 -19.23 -7.64 -37.56
C ASN A 10 -20.22 -8.81 -37.65
N LYS A 11 -19.79 -10.03 -37.30
CA LYS A 11 -20.67 -11.21 -37.27
C LYS A 11 -21.80 -11.04 -36.25
N VAL A 12 -21.49 -10.56 -35.05
CA VAL A 12 -22.51 -10.29 -34.02
C VAL A 12 -23.45 -9.17 -34.46
N ARG A 13 -22.94 -8.06 -35.00
CA ARG A 13 -23.76 -6.95 -35.54
C ARG A 13 -24.75 -7.43 -36.60
N LEU A 14 -24.31 -8.33 -37.48
CA LEU A 14 -25.17 -8.92 -38.49
C LEU A 14 -26.33 -9.72 -37.86
N LEU A 15 -26.08 -10.46 -36.77
CA LEU A 15 -27.13 -11.22 -36.06
C LEU A 15 -28.17 -10.29 -35.43
N PHE A 16 -27.73 -9.20 -34.80
CA PHE A 16 -28.65 -8.17 -34.30
C PHE A 16 -29.48 -7.53 -35.42
N SER A 17 -28.86 -7.29 -36.58
CA SER A 17 -29.56 -6.75 -37.75
C SER A 17 -30.59 -7.75 -38.32
N LYS A 18 -30.23 -9.03 -38.40
CA LYS A 18 -31.12 -10.11 -38.88
C LYS A 18 -32.33 -10.34 -37.97
N LYS A 19 -32.15 -10.18 -36.66
CA LYS A 19 -33.24 -10.30 -35.66
C LYS A 19 -34.17 -9.08 -35.65
N ASN A 20 -33.87 -8.05 -36.46
CA ASN A 20 -34.70 -6.87 -36.66
C ASN A 20 -35.12 -6.73 -38.14
N PRO A 21 -35.86 -7.70 -38.72
CA PRO A 21 -36.33 -7.58 -40.09
C PRO A 21 -37.24 -6.36 -40.24
N LYS A 22 -37.04 -5.58 -41.32
CA LYS A 22 -37.97 -4.51 -41.71
C LYS A 22 -39.38 -5.10 -41.73
N LEU A 23 -40.27 -4.56 -40.89
CA LEU A 23 -41.67 -4.97 -40.77
C LEU A 23 -42.35 -4.99 -42.14
N SER A 24 -42.42 -6.17 -42.75
CA SER A 24 -43.30 -6.49 -43.88
C SER A 24 -43.61 -7.97 -43.82
N GLY A 25 -44.62 -8.34 -43.03
CA GLY A 25 -45.09 -9.73 -42.96
C GLY A 25 -45.82 -10.10 -41.66
N LYS A 26 -46.92 -10.82 -41.79
CA LYS A 26 -47.97 -11.14 -40.79
C LYS A 26 -47.56 -12.00 -39.58
N HIS A 27 -46.26 -12.23 -39.32
CA HIS A 27 -45.79 -13.00 -38.17
C HIS A 27 -44.91 -12.14 -37.25
N LYS A 28 -45.54 -11.55 -36.23
CA LYS A 28 -44.89 -10.65 -35.25
C LYS A 28 -43.92 -11.42 -34.34
N LYS A 29 -42.68 -11.64 -34.78
CA LYS A 29 -41.55 -11.78 -33.83
C LYS A 29 -41.31 -10.39 -33.21
N LYS A 30 -41.21 -10.30 -31.87
CA LYS A 30 -40.94 -9.03 -31.17
C LYS A 30 -39.65 -8.42 -31.74
N ALA A 31 -39.81 -7.34 -32.50
CA ALA A 31 -38.69 -6.61 -33.08
C ALA A 31 -37.78 -6.09 -31.95
N LEU A 32 -36.47 -6.07 -32.20
CA LEU A 32 -35.52 -5.50 -31.25
C LEU A 32 -35.80 -4.01 -31.10
N SER A 33 -36.15 -3.58 -29.89
CA SER A 33 -36.41 -2.18 -29.59
C SER A 33 -35.12 -1.42 -29.34
N VAL A 34 -34.90 -0.35 -30.10
CA VAL A 34 -33.76 0.57 -29.89
C VAL A 34 -33.81 1.17 -28.48
N ASN A 35 -34.99 1.52 -27.99
CA ASN A 35 -35.15 2.09 -26.65
C ASN A 35 -34.85 1.07 -25.56
N GLU A 36 -35.28 -0.18 -25.73
CA GLU A 36 -34.97 -1.28 -24.79
C GLU A 36 -33.45 -1.52 -24.72
N MET A 37 -32.77 -1.49 -25.87
CA MET A 37 -31.31 -1.62 -25.92
C MET A 37 -30.60 -0.45 -25.23
N LYS A 38 -31.09 0.78 -25.40
CA LYS A 38 -30.54 1.96 -24.71
C LYS A 38 -30.72 1.89 -23.20
N MET A 39 -31.94 1.56 -22.74
CA MET A 39 -32.23 1.48 -21.30
C MET A 39 -31.33 0.46 -20.61
N LEU A 40 -31.19 -0.73 -21.18
CA LEU A 40 -30.29 -1.75 -20.66
C LEU A 40 -28.83 -1.25 -20.58
N LEU A 41 -28.38 -0.53 -21.60
CA LEU A 41 -27.03 0.04 -21.60
C LEU A 41 -26.89 1.21 -20.61
N PHE A 42 -27.96 1.94 -20.28
CA PHE A 42 -27.92 3.00 -19.25
C PHE A 42 -27.81 2.41 -17.85
N ASP A 43 -28.54 1.34 -17.59
CA ASP A 43 -28.54 0.67 -16.29
C ASP A 43 -27.16 0.09 -15.97
N ILE A 44 -26.47 -0.44 -16.98
CA ILE A 44 -25.19 -1.14 -16.82
C ILE A 44 -24.00 -0.20 -17.08
N PHE A 45 -24.15 0.77 -17.99
CA PHE A 45 -23.11 1.72 -18.38
C PHE A 45 -23.68 3.15 -18.43
N PRO A 46 -23.93 3.80 -17.27
CA PRO A 46 -24.54 5.13 -17.20
C PRO A 46 -23.79 6.18 -18.03
N ASN A 47 -22.46 6.07 -18.10
CA ASN A 47 -21.60 6.93 -18.91
C ASN A 47 -21.91 6.92 -20.42
N LEU A 48 -22.67 5.93 -20.92
CA LEU A 48 -23.11 5.87 -22.33
C LEU A 48 -24.35 6.70 -22.61
N GLN A 49 -25.04 7.20 -21.57
CA GLN A 49 -26.33 7.88 -21.73
C GLN A 49 -26.25 9.01 -22.75
N SER A 50 -25.30 9.93 -22.57
CA SER A 50 -25.09 11.06 -23.48
C SER A 50 -24.74 10.65 -24.92
N GLU A 51 -23.98 9.56 -25.10
CA GLU A 51 -23.59 9.04 -26.43
C GLU A 51 -24.75 8.34 -27.14
N LEU A 52 -25.69 7.77 -26.39
CA LEU A 52 -26.78 6.93 -26.89
C LEU A 52 -28.11 7.67 -27.04
N SER A 53 -28.35 8.75 -26.28
CA SER A 53 -29.63 9.48 -26.27
C SER A 53 -30.15 9.80 -27.68
N HIS A 54 -29.27 10.29 -28.55
CA HIS A 54 -29.62 10.73 -29.91
C HIS A 54 -29.55 9.63 -30.99
N LYS A 55 -29.19 8.38 -30.63
CA LYS A 55 -29.04 7.27 -31.61
C LYS A 55 -30.40 6.72 -32.01
N LYS A 56 -30.67 6.57 -33.31
CA LYS A 56 -32.02 6.22 -33.80
C LYS A 56 -32.16 4.77 -34.24
N THR A 57 -31.05 4.11 -34.60
CA THR A 57 -31.06 2.73 -35.07
C THR A 57 -30.27 1.79 -34.16
N ILE A 58 -30.53 0.49 -34.25
CA ILE A 58 -29.72 -0.53 -33.56
C ILE A 58 -28.26 -0.43 -33.99
N ASN A 59 -28.02 -0.19 -35.28
CA ASN A 59 -26.67 -0.07 -35.81
C ASN A 59 -25.91 1.10 -35.19
N ASP A 60 -26.57 2.23 -34.99
CA ASP A 60 -26.02 3.41 -34.32
C ASP A 60 -25.65 3.12 -32.86
N VAL A 61 -26.51 2.38 -32.15
CA VAL A 61 -26.26 1.92 -30.77
C VAL A 61 -25.08 0.96 -30.74
N LEU A 62 -25.05 -0.03 -31.64
CA LEU A 62 -23.95 -0.98 -31.76
C LEU A 62 -22.62 -0.29 -32.10
N ASP A 63 -22.63 0.82 -32.86
CA ASP A 63 -21.41 1.59 -33.11
C ASP A 63 -20.87 2.28 -31.85
N VAL A 64 -21.73 2.68 -30.91
CA VAL A 64 -21.31 3.15 -29.57
C VAL A 64 -20.73 1.97 -28.77
N VAL A 65 -21.43 0.84 -28.73
CA VAL A 65 -21.00 -0.39 -28.04
C VAL A 65 -19.64 -0.86 -28.54
N LYS A 66 -19.41 -0.83 -29.86
CA LYS A 66 -18.13 -1.18 -30.49
C LYS A 66 -16.96 -0.39 -29.92
N ARG A 67 -17.14 0.92 -29.73
CA ARG A 67 -16.11 1.83 -29.16
C ARG A 67 -15.86 1.59 -27.68
N LYS A 68 -16.76 0.89 -27.00
CA LYS A 68 -16.63 0.53 -25.58
C LYS A 68 -16.03 -0.86 -25.38
N CYS A 69 -16.13 -1.73 -26.39
CA CYS A 69 -15.43 -3.00 -26.41
C CYS A 69 -13.94 -2.81 -26.77
N SER A 70 -13.10 -3.74 -26.31
CA SER A 70 -11.71 -3.93 -26.69
C SER A 70 -11.50 -5.37 -27.19
N ILE A 71 -10.26 -5.71 -27.55
CA ILE A 71 -9.91 -7.08 -27.95
C ILE A 71 -10.22 -8.09 -26.82
N VAL A 72 -9.99 -7.67 -25.59
CA VAL A 72 -10.07 -8.52 -24.38
C VAL A 72 -11.41 -8.38 -23.66
N ASP A 73 -11.98 -7.18 -23.69
CA ASP A 73 -13.27 -6.88 -23.05
C ASP A 73 -14.36 -6.65 -24.10
N VAL A 74 -15.26 -7.61 -24.20
CA VAL A 74 -16.45 -7.56 -25.06
C VAL A 74 -17.75 -7.58 -24.25
N HIS A 75 -17.67 -7.24 -22.96
CA HIS A 75 -18.79 -7.34 -22.01
C HIS A 75 -20.03 -6.54 -22.44
N PRO A 76 -19.92 -5.29 -22.96
CA PRO A 76 -21.10 -4.58 -23.47
C PRO A 76 -21.84 -5.35 -24.56
N LEU A 77 -21.13 -6.10 -25.40
CA LEU A 77 -21.73 -6.90 -26.47
C LEU A 77 -22.37 -8.19 -25.94
N GLU A 78 -21.78 -8.80 -24.92
CA GLU A 78 -22.29 -9.98 -24.23
C GLU A 78 -23.61 -9.69 -23.52
N VAL A 79 -23.68 -8.60 -22.75
CA VAL A 79 -24.89 -8.13 -22.08
C VAL A 79 -26.07 -8.06 -23.05
N LEU A 80 -25.84 -7.45 -24.22
CA LEU A 80 -26.85 -7.34 -25.26
C LEU A 80 -27.23 -8.72 -25.82
N ALA A 81 -26.26 -9.59 -26.10
CA ALA A 81 -26.52 -10.91 -26.67
C ALA A 81 -27.40 -11.77 -25.74
N VAL A 82 -27.07 -11.76 -24.44
CA VAL A 82 -27.79 -12.51 -23.39
C VAL A 82 -29.19 -11.95 -23.18
N HIS A 83 -29.32 -10.63 -22.97
CA HIS A 83 -30.64 -10.00 -22.71
C HIS A 83 -31.61 -10.23 -23.87
N PHE A 84 -31.13 -10.06 -25.09
CA PHE A 84 -31.93 -10.28 -26.29
C PHE A 84 -31.98 -11.74 -26.75
N LYS A 85 -31.40 -12.68 -25.99
CA LYS A 85 -31.42 -14.13 -26.23
C LYS A 85 -30.97 -14.48 -27.65
N ILE A 86 -29.84 -13.93 -28.09
CA ILE A 86 -29.25 -14.19 -29.41
C ILE A 86 -28.16 -15.25 -29.25
N LYS A 87 -28.57 -16.52 -29.18
CA LYS A 87 -27.68 -17.67 -28.90
C LYS A 87 -26.48 -17.75 -29.85
N GLU A 88 -26.67 -17.43 -31.13
CA GLU A 88 -25.58 -17.43 -32.11
C GLU A 88 -24.55 -16.34 -31.79
N ALA A 89 -24.99 -15.18 -31.29
CA ALA A 89 -24.10 -14.10 -30.87
C ALA A 89 -23.35 -14.47 -29.59
N GLU A 90 -24.04 -15.06 -28.60
CA GLU A 90 -23.43 -15.57 -27.37
C GLU A 90 -22.28 -16.55 -27.68
N ASN A 91 -22.53 -17.54 -28.56
CA ASN A 91 -21.51 -18.52 -28.95
C ASN A 91 -20.29 -17.88 -29.65
N ILE A 92 -20.52 -16.89 -30.53
CA ILE A 92 -19.43 -16.15 -31.17
C ILE A 92 -18.61 -15.35 -30.14
N ILE A 93 -19.27 -14.75 -29.16
CA ILE A 93 -18.63 -13.98 -28.08
C ILE A 93 -17.79 -14.90 -27.19
N ILE A 94 -18.33 -16.07 -26.79
CA ILE A 94 -17.59 -17.07 -25.99
C ILE A 94 -16.31 -17.50 -26.71
N LYS A 95 -16.41 -17.90 -27.98
CA LYS A 95 -15.24 -18.29 -28.79
C LYS A 95 -14.23 -17.16 -28.94
N HIS A 96 -14.70 -15.91 -29.02
CA HIS A 96 -13.81 -14.75 -29.06
C HIS A 96 -13.09 -14.54 -27.72
N LYS A 97 -13.80 -14.65 -26.59
CA LYS A 97 -13.20 -14.55 -25.25
C LYS A 97 -12.13 -15.62 -25.03
N GLU A 98 -12.40 -16.87 -25.43
CA GLU A 98 -11.40 -17.95 -25.36
C GLU A 98 -10.18 -17.64 -26.21
N ALA A 99 -10.38 -17.21 -27.46
CA ALA A 99 -9.28 -16.81 -28.33
C ALA A 99 -8.48 -15.61 -27.79
N ALA A 100 -9.16 -14.64 -27.19
CA ALA A 100 -8.53 -13.48 -26.55
C ALA A 100 -7.71 -13.92 -25.33
N LYS A 101 -8.23 -14.85 -24.52
CA LYS A 101 -7.50 -15.43 -23.38
C LYS A 101 -6.24 -16.17 -23.81
N VAL A 102 -6.32 -16.98 -24.87
CA VAL A 102 -5.14 -17.67 -25.45
C VAL A 102 -4.12 -16.66 -25.98
N PHE A 103 -4.59 -15.62 -26.66
CA PHE A 103 -3.73 -14.53 -27.12
C PHE A 103 -3.04 -13.81 -25.95
N CYS A 104 -3.78 -13.45 -24.90
CA CYS A 104 -3.21 -12.76 -23.75
C CYS A 104 -2.17 -13.59 -22.99
N ARG A 105 -2.34 -14.91 -22.95
CA ARG A 105 -1.36 -15.85 -22.35
C ARG A 105 -0.09 -16.02 -23.18
N SER A 106 -0.14 -15.76 -24.48
CA SER A 106 0.99 -15.97 -25.41
C SER A 106 1.76 -14.70 -25.71
N VAL A 107 1.26 -13.54 -25.29
CA VAL A 107 1.90 -12.24 -25.53
C VAL A 107 2.48 -11.69 -24.24
N PHE A 108 3.80 -11.57 -24.21
CA PHE A 108 4.53 -10.88 -23.17
C PHE A 108 4.36 -9.36 -23.28
N VAL A 109 4.41 -8.67 -22.14
CA VAL A 109 4.31 -7.22 -22.06
C VAL A 109 5.46 -6.53 -22.79
N SER A 110 6.66 -7.11 -22.80
CA SER A 110 7.77 -6.56 -23.60
C SER A 110 7.51 -6.54 -25.11
N LEU A 111 6.60 -7.40 -25.59
CA LEU A 111 6.23 -7.53 -27.00
C LEU A 111 4.90 -6.83 -27.34
N SER A 112 4.21 -6.24 -26.35
CA SER A 112 2.96 -5.52 -26.60
C SER A 112 3.25 -4.10 -27.08
N ASN A 113 3.08 -3.83 -28.38
CA ASN A 113 3.14 -2.46 -28.90
C ASN A 113 1.91 -1.64 -28.48
N ASP A 114 2.08 -0.32 -28.26
CA ASP A 114 1.04 0.68 -27.88
C ASP A 114 -0.25 0.66 -28.71
N LYS A 115 -0.22 0.03 -29.88
CA LYS A 115 -1.36 -0.06 -30.81
C LYS A 115 -2.36 -1.17 -30.44
N THR A 116 -2.07 -2.08 -29.51
CA THR A 116 -2.94 -3.24 -29.21
C THR A 116 -4.27 -2.86 -28.57
N PHE A 117 -4.34 -1.76 -27.81
CA PHE A 117 -5.52 -1.39 -27.02
C PHE A 117 -6.22 -0.09 -27.48
N GLN A 118 -5.78 0.54 -28.58
CA GLN A 118 -6.37 1.79 -29.08
C GLN A 118 -7.82 1.61 -29.53
N ALA A 119 -8.75 1.85 -28.60
CA ALA A 119 -10.08 2.35 -28.89
C ALA A 119 -10.09 3.84 -28.49
N ILE A 120 -9.86 4.72 -29.46
CA ILE A 120 -9.93 6.18 -29.27
C ILE A 120 -11.35 6.54 -28.80
N PRO A 121 -11.56 7.07 -27.58
CA PRO A 121 -12.82 7.64 -27.16
C PRO A 121 -12.82 9.15 -27.43
N THR A 122 -13.94 9.65 -27.92
CA THR A 122 -14.13 11.02 -28.42
C THR A 122 -14.37 12.07 -27.32
N ARG A 123 -14.25 11.75 -26.03
CA ARG A 123 -14.52 12.69 -24.92
C ARG A 123 -13.60 12.44 -23.70
N TYR A 124 -12.36 12.90 -23.79
CA TYR A 124 -11.41 12.87 -22.67
C TYR A 124 -11.67 13.95 -21.61
N LEU A 125 -12.49 14.96 -21.89
CA LEU A 125 -12.72 16.09 -20.99
C LEU A 125 -13.37 15.72 -19.63
N LEU A 126 -13.95 14.52 -19.52
CA LEU A 126 -14.61 14.02 -18.29
C LEU A 126 -13.99 12.71 -17.78
N SER A 127 -12.74 12.43 -18.16
CA SER A 127 -12.06 11.19 -17.74
C SER A 127 -10.67 11.49 -17.19
N GLU A 128 -10.35 10.83 -16.08
CA GLU A 128 -9.03 10.87 -15.47
C GLU A 128 -8.16 9.74 -16.00
N ILE A 129 -6.85 9.98 -16.00
CA ILE A 129 -5.85 8.96 -16.31
C ILE A 129 -5.49 8.24 -15.01
N ILE A 130 -5.57 6.92 -15.00
CA ILE A 130 -5.05 6.10 -13.91
C ILE A 130 -3.75 5.46 -14.41
N THR A 131 -2.74 5.44 -13.55
CA THR A 131 -1.52 4.68 -13.81
C THR A 131 -1.26 3.69 -12.68
N LEU A 132 -1.15 2.42 -13.04
CA LEU A 132 -0.73 1.33 -12.16
C LEU A 132 0.72 0.98 -12.49
N VAL A 133 1.61 1.11 -11.51
CA VAL A 133 3.02 0.70 -11.65
C VAL A 133 3.20 -0.63 -10.96
N LEU A 134 3.50 -1.67 -11.72
CA LEU A 134 3.67 -3.04 -11.24
C LEU A 134 5.16 -3.41 -11.23
N ASN A 135 5.67 -3.82 -10.07
CA ASN A 135 7.03 -4.36 -9.89
C ASN A 135 7.12 -5.78 -10.46
N ARG A 136 6.96 -5.90 -11.77
CA ARG A 136 6.96 -7.14 -12.54
C ARG A 136 7.92 -6.97 -13.72
N ASN A 137 8.64 -8.04 -14.08
CA ASN A 137 9.52 -8.04 -15.24
C ASN A 137 8.68 -8.18 -16.53
N PRO A 138 8.74 -7.23 -17.48
CA PRO A 138 7.93 -7.26 -18.70
C PRO A 138 8.19 -8.48 -19.60
N ASP A 139 9.37 -9.09 -19.55
CA ASP A 139 9.73 -10.29 -20.33
C ASP A 139 9.15 -11.58 -19.75
N LYS A 140 8.72 -11.54 -18.49
CA LYS A 140 8.09 -12.67 -17.79
C LYS A 140 6.60 -12.44 -17.53
N THR A 141 6.11 -11.23 -17.81
CA THR A 141 4.72 -10.84 -17.55
C THR A 141 3.93 -10.92 -18.84
N THR A 142 2.82 -11.64 -18.83
CA THR A 142 1.90 -11.76 -19.96
C THR A 142 0.79 -10.71 -19.86
N LEU A 143 0.12 -10.44 -20.98
CA LEU A 143 -1.09 -9.62 -20.96
C LEU A 143 -2.21 -10.24 -20.11
N GLN A 144 -2.21 -11.56 -19.93
CA GLN A 144 -3.17 -12.23 -19.07
C GLN A 144 -2.94 -11.87 -17.60
N ASP A 145 -1.69 -11.82 -17.15
CA ASP A 145 -1.37 -11.45 -15.76
C ASP A 145 -1.87 -10.05 -15.43
N ILE A 146 -1.74 -9.11 -16.37
CA ILE A 146 -2.28 -7.76 -16.24
C ILE A 146 -3.81 -7.79 -16.17
N ASN A 147 -4.44 -8.56 -17.04
CA ASN A 147 -5.90 -8.66 -17.06
C ASN A 147 -6.45 -9.30 -15.77
N ASP A 148 -5.75 -10.28 -15.21
CA ASP A 148 -6.14 -10.94 -13.96
C ASP A 148 -6.10 -9.96 -12.78
N ILE A 149 -5.07 -9.10 -12.70
CA ILE A 149 -5.00 -8.02 -11.70
C ILE A 149 -6.20 -7.06 -11.85
N LEU A 150 -6.51 -6.63 -13.08
CA LEU A 150 -7.61 -5.70 -13.33
C LEU A 150 -8.99 -6.31 -13.02
N LEU A 151 -9.15 -7.62 -13.25
CA LEU A 151 -10.37 -8.37 -12.96
C LEU A 151 -10.57 -8.63 -11.46
N GLU A 152 -9.51 -8.99 -10.73
CA GLU A 152 -9.53 -9.20 -9.27
C GLU A 152 -10.00 -7.96 -8.51
N LEU A 153 -9.70 -6.80 -9.09
CA LEU A 153 -10.12 -5.50 -8.61
C LEU A 153 -11.49 -5.06 -9.13
N GLN A 154 -12.12 -5.84 -10.01
CA GLN A 154 -13.37 -5.53 -10.70
C GLN A 154 -13.31 -4.16 -11.43
N LEU A 155 -12.11 -3.71 -11.79
CA LEU A 155 -11.88 -2.36 -12.31
C LEU A 155 -12.58 -2.13 -13.64
N LEU A 156 -12.44 -3.12 -14.53
CA LEU A 156 -12.91 -3.01 -15.90
C LEU A 156 -14.43 -2.86 -15.97
N HIS A 157 -15.15 -3.71 -15.24
CA HIS A 157 -16.61 -3.80 -15.38
C HIS A 157 -17.35 -2.84 -14.44
N LYS A 158 -16.89 -2.66 -13.20
CA LYS A 158 -17.59 -1.83 -12.21
C LYS A 158 -17.36 -0.33 -12.42
N TYR A 159 -16.16 0.05 -12.84
CA TYR A 159 -15.76 1.46 -12.97
C TYR A 159 -15.57 1.89 -14.42
N CYS A 160 -15.99 1.06 -15.38
CA CYS A 160 -15.84 1.30 -16.82
C CYS A 160 -14.40 1.64 -17.23
N ILE A 161 -13.41 1.05 -16.55
CA ILE A 161 -12.00 1.37 -16.76
C ILE A 161 -11.54 0.76 -18.08
N LYS A 162 -10.86 1.58 -18.89
CA LYS A 162 -10.30 1.14 -20.17
C LYS A 162 -8.79 1.17 -20.12
N VAL A 163 -8.17 0.02 -20.38
CA VAL A 163 -6.71 -0.05 -20.59
C VAL A 163 -6.38 0.65 -21.92
N VAL A 164 -5.46 1.59 -21.85
CA VAL A 164 -5.02 2.41 -22.99
C VAL A 164 -3.70 1.90 -23.51
N GLU A 165 -2.79 1.63 -22.58
CA GLU A 165 -1.39 1.42 -22.87
C GLU A 165 -0.77 0.58 -21.76
N ILE A 166 0.16 -0.27 -22.16
CA ILE A 166 0.99 -1.04 -21.22
C ILE A 166 2.43 -0.82 -21.69
N LYS A 167 3.21 -0.10 -20.89
CA LYS A 167 4.62 0.18 -21.20
C LYS A 167 5.54 -0.79 -20.47
N PRO A 168 6.47 -1.43 -21.19
CA PRO A 168 7.58 -2.15 -20.58
C PRO A 168 8.67 -1.17 -20.09
N GLY A 169 9.37 -1.56 -19.04
CA GLY A 169 10.50 -0.83 -18.46
C GLY A 169 11.13 -1.67 -17.34
N GLN A 170 11.74 -1.03 -16.34
CA GLN A 170 12.13 -1.71 -15.09
C GLN A 170 10.92 -2.26 -14.30
N SER A 171 9.73 -1.76 -14.62
CA SER A 171 8.45 -2.17 -14.08
C SER A 171 7.43 -2.11 -15.21
N VAL A 172 6.34 -2.87 -15.09
CA VAL A 172 5.22 -2.79 -16.04
C VAL A 172 4.32 -1.63 -15.64
N VAL A 173 4.12 -0.68 -16.55
CA VAL A 173 3.24 0.48 -16.32
C VAL A 173 1.97 0.29 -17.12
N VAL A 174 0.82 0.25 -16.44
CA VAL A 174 -0.49 0.11 -17.06
C VAL A 174 -1.22 1.43 -16.95
N THR A 175 -1.52 2.05 -18.10
CA THR A 175 -2.26 3.30 -18.19
C THR A 175 -3.70 3.01 -18.57
N CYS A 176 -4.63 3.54 -17.80
CA CYS A 176 -6.06 3.36 -17.99
C CYS A 176 -6.81 4.69 -18.00
N TYR A 177 -7.97 4.73 -18.66
CA TYR A 177 -8.95 5.81 -18.49
C TYR A 177 -10.02 5.43 -17.49
N CYS A 178 -10.33 6.36 -16.59
CA CYS A 178 -11.46 6.32 -15.66
C CYS A 178 -12.43 7.45 -15.97
N PRO A 179 -13.74 7.19 -16.08
CA PRO A 179 -14.71 8.28 -16.00
C PRO A 179 -14.58 9.02 -14.65
N ALA A 180 -14.62 10.35 -14.66
CA ALA A 180 -14.39 11.19 -13.47
C ALA A 180 -15.39 10.89 -12.34
N GLU A 181 -16.61 10.50 -12.67
CA GLU A 181 -17.67 10.10 -11.72
C GLU A 181 -17.29 8.89 -10.85
N TYR A 182 -16.37 8.03 -11.31
CA TYR A 182 -15.94 6.84 -10.59
C TYR A 182 -14.63 7.01 -9.83
N THR A 183 -13.95 8.15 -9.98
CA THR A 183 -12.61 8.38 -9.42
C THR A 183 -12.55 8.18 -7.91
N GLY A 184 -13.48 8.77 -7.15
CA GLY A 184 -13.51 8.60 -5.69
C GLY A 184 -13.79 7.17 -5.25
N LEU A 185 -14.75 6.50 -5.91
CA LEU A 185 -15.10 5.11 -5.64
C LEU A 185 -13.95 4.15 -5.98
N LEU A 186 -13.20 4.46 -7.03
CA LEU A 186 -12.02 3.72 -7.44
C LEU A 186 -10.91 3.82 -6.42
N ILE A 187 -10.59 5.03 -5.95
CA ILE A 187 -9.58 5.26 -4.90
C ILE A 187 -9.91 4.38 -3.69
N MET A 188 -11.16 4.43 -3.22
CA MET A 188 -11.61 3.64 -2.08
C MET A 188 -11.46 2.13 -2.32
N ALA A 189 -11.85 1.66 -3.51
CA ALA A 189 -11.75 0.24 -3.84
C ALA A 189 -10.31 -0.26 -3.92
N VAL A 190 -9.39 0.55 -4.47
CA VAL A 190 -7.96 0.24 -4.55
C VAL A 190 -7.34 0.21 -3.15
N LEU A 191 -7.61 1.23 -2.33
CA LEU A 191 -7.08 1.30 -0.96
C LEU A 191 -7.59 0.15 -0.08
N ASN A 192 -8.88 -0.22 -0.21
CA ASN A 192 -9.44 -1.35 0.54
C ASN A 192 -8.82 -2.71 0.15
N LYS A 193 -8.26 -2.84 -1.05
CA LYS A 193 -7.64 -4.06 -1.56
C LYS A 193 -6.12 -3.95 -1.67
N ILE A 194 -5.51 -2.96 -1.01
CA ILE A 194 -4.12 -2.60 -1.27
C ILE A 194 -3.12 -3.72 -0.93
N VAL A 195 -3.42 -4.51 0.11
CA VAL A 195 -2.59 -5.65 0.54
C VAL A 195 -2.52 -6.70 -0.57
N ILE A 196 -3.68 -7.11 -1.11
CA ILE A 196 -3.76 -8.07 -2.22
C ILE A 196 -3.04 -7.50 -3.45
N LEU A 197 -3.17 -6.20 -3.69
CA LEU A 197 -2.51 -5.53 -4.80
C LEU A 197 -0.99 -5.54 -4.68
N GLN A 198 -0.47 -5.31 -3.48
CA GLN A 198 0.97 -5.40 -3.18
C GLN A 198 1.50 -6.80 -3.46
N GLU A 199 0.80 -7.84 -3.01
CA GLU A 199 1.17 -9.24 -3.30
C GLU A 199 1.18 -9.54 -4.80
N LYS A 200 0.27 -8.91 -5.56
CA LYS A 200 0.22 -9.01 -7.02
C LYS A 200 1.28 -8.14 -7.72
N GLY A 201 2.04 -7.34 -6.96
CA GLY A 201 3.18 -6.57 -7.42
C GLY A 201 2.88 -5.10 -7.66
N LEU A 202 1.76 -4.54 -7.17
CA LEU A 202 1.51 -3.10 -7.25
C LEU A 202 2.54 -2.34 -6.42
N LYS A 203 3.27 -1.45 -7.07
CA LYS A 203 4.26 -0.56 -6.46
C LYS A 203 3.71 0.84 -6.25
N LYS A 204 3.00 1.37 -7.25
CA LYS A 204 2.41 2.72 -7.20
C LYS A 204 1.05 2.75 -7.88
N PHE A 205 0.15 3.54 -7.31
CA PHE A 205 -1.15 3.87 -7.88
C PHE A 205 -1.27 5.39 -8.01
N ILE A 206 -1.40 5.86 -9.24
CA ILE A 206 -1.40 7.28 -9.59
C ILE A 206 -2.72 7.60 -10.28
N LEU A 207 -3.29 8.74 -9.89
CA LEU A 207 -4.50 9.31 -10.48
C LEU A 207 -4.19 10.68 -11.08
N GLY A 208 -4.72 10.90 -12.28
CA GLY A 208 -4.44 12.08 -13.07
C GLY A 208 -2.97 12.15 -13.48
N LYS A 209 -2.50 13.36 -13.78
CA LYS A 209 -1.14 13.56 -14.29
C LYS A 209 -0.07 13.47 -13.19
N HIS A 210 -0.40 13.81 -11.95
CA HIS A 210 0.61 14.00 -10.89
C HIS A 210 0.19 13.58 -9.47
N SER A 211 -1.03 13.07 -9.24
CA SER A 211 -1.48 12.73 -7.88
C SER A 211 -1.20 11.26 -7.58
N THR A 212 -0.14 11.00 -6.82
CA THR A 212 0.14 9.66 -6.30
C THR A 212 -0.80 9.39 -5.12
N VAL A 213 -1.74 8.47 -5.33
CA VAL A 213 -2.72 8.09 -4.30
C VAL A 213 -2.10 7.07 -3.35
N TRP A 214 -1.22 6.21 -3.87
CA TRP A 214 -0.52 5.22 -3.06
C TRP A 214 0.85 4.86 -3.64
N ASP A 215 1.84 4.72 -2.77
CA ASP A 215 3.21 4.32 -3.08
C ASP A 215 3.76 3.43 -1.97
N ALA A 216 4.13 2.20 -2.31
CA ALA A 216 4.70 1.23 -1.36
C ALA A 216 5.90 1.81 -0.61
N GLN A 217 6.78 2.52 -1.32
CA GLN A 217 8.04 3.01 -0.76
C GLN A 217 7.81 4.07 0.32
N VAL A 218 6.79 4.91 0.14
CA VAL A 218 6.43 5.94 1.12
C VAL A 218 5.84 5.30 2.37
N VAL A 219 5.01 4.27 2.21
CA VAL A 219 4.40 3.55 3.35
C VAL A 219 5.47 2.84 4.17
N ASP A 220 6.41 2.16 3.52
CA ASP A 220 7.50 1.45 4.19
C ASP A 220 8.39 2.43 4.99
N LEU A 221 8.79 3.55 4.37
CA LEU A 221 9.58 4.60 5.04
C LEU A 221 8.84 5.22 6.24
N VAL A 222 7.53 5.45 6.13
CA VAL A 222 6.73 5.98 7.25
C VAL A 222 6.66 4.98 8.41
N ASN A 223 6.53 3.69 8.11
CA ASN A 223 6.52 2.64 9.12
C ASN A 223 7.88 2.49 9.80
N GLU A 224 8.98 2.50 9.03
CA GLU A 224 10.35 2.48 9.57
C GLU A 224 10.60 3.69 10.48
N ASN A 225 10.22 4.89 10.04
CA ASN A 225 10.37 6.10 10.85
C ASN A 225 9.54 6.05 12.14
N LYS A 226 8.35 5.45 12.10
CA LYS A 226 7.51 5.27 13.28
C LYS A 226 8.15 4.30 14.28
N ASP A 227 8.73 3.21 13.80
CA ASP A 227 9.45 2.25 14.66
C ASP A 227 10.70 2.89 15.28
N LEU A 228 11.50 3.60 14.49
CA LEU A 228 12.65 4.37 14.97
C LEU A 228 12.26 5.38 16.06
N LEU A 229 11.14 6.08 15.91
CA LEU A 229 10.65 7.03 16.91
C LEU A 229 10.30 6.33 18.24
N VAL A 230 9.70 5.13 18.18
CA VAL A 230 9.43 4.31 19.37
C VAL A 230 10.74 3.90 20.06
N GLN A 231 11.74 3.45 19.28
CA GLN A 231 13.06 3.09 19.82
C GLN A 231 13.75 4.28 20.50
N ILE A 232 13.72 5.46 19.89
CA ILE A 232 14.29 6.70 20.47
C ILE A 232 13.63 7.04 21.80
N ASN A 233 12.30 6.96 21.89
CA ASN A 233 11.57 7.25 23.12
C ASN A 233 11.92 6.26 24.24
N ASN A 234 12.05 4.97 23.92
CA ASN A 234 12.46 3.95 24.90
C ASN A 234 13.88 4.18 25.41
N LEU A 235 14.82 4.51 24.52
CA LEU A 235 16.20 4.85 24.89
C LEU A 235 16.27 6.10 25.76
N LYS A 236 15.48 7.13 25.45
CA LYS A 236 15.39 8.35 26.24
C LYS A 236 14.88 8.06 27.66
N ALA A 237 13.83 7.25 27.80
CA ALA A 237 13.32 6.86 29.12
C ALA A 237 14.35 6.06 29.93
N ALA A 238 15.07 5.13 29.29
CA ALA A 238 16.12 4.35 29.94
C ALA A 238 17.33 5.21 30.38
N LEU A 239 17.64 6.25 29.62
CA LEU A 239 18.69 7.22 29.96
C LEU A 239 18.29 8.06 31.18
N GLU A 240 17.07 8.61 31.19
CA GLU A 240 16.55 9.38 32.33
C GLU A 240 16.52 8.54 33.62
N GLU A 241 16.22 7.24 33.52
CA GLU A 241 16.28 6.34 34.67
C GLU A 241 17.73 6.06 35.14
N ARG A 242 18.68 5.94 34.20
CA ARG A 242 20.11 5.84 34.54
C ARG A 242 20.60 7.09 35.25
N ASP A 243 20.25 8.28 34.75
CA ASP A 243 20.68 9.54 35.35
C ASP A 243 20.17 9.67 36.78
N LYS A 244 18.90 9.33 37.06
CA LYS A 244 18.36 9.28 38.43
C LYS A 244 19.14 8.34 39.35
N ARG A 245 19.55 7.16 38.85
CA ARG A 245 20.36 6.22 39.62
C ARG A 245 21.77 6.76 39.89
N ILE A 246 22.40 7.41 38.91
CA ILE A 246 23.71 8.02 39.06
C ILE A 246 23.63 9.11 40.12
N THR A 247 22.68 10.04 40.02
CA THR A 247 22.48 11.11 41.02
C THR A 247 22.24 10.55 42.42
N ALA A 248 21.42 9.50 42.56
CA ALA A 248 21.22 8.84 43.86
C ALA A 248 22.51 8.21 44.41
N THR A 249 23.34 7.64 43.54
CA THR A 249 24.63 7.04 43.92
C THR A 249 25.64 8.12 44.33
N GLU A 250 25.67 9.25 43.62
CA GLU A 250 26.51 10.41 43.95
C GLU A 250 26.15 10.97 45.33
N ILE A 251 24.85 11.12 45.63
CA ILE A 251 24.38 11.56 46.96
C ILE A 251 24.83 10.57 48.06
N ASN A 252 24.69 9.27 47.82
CA ASN A 252 25.13 8.24 48.77
C ASN A 252 26.67 8.26 48.98
N LEU A 253 27.44 8.57 47.94
CA LEU A 253 28.89 8.65 48.03
C LEU A 253 29.34 9.86 48.87
N VAL A 254 28.73 11.02 48.65
CA VAL A 254 29.01 12.25 49.43
C VAL A 254 28.69 12.03 50.91
N THR A 255 27.52 11.45 51.22
CA THR A 255 27.14 11.14 52.60
C THR A 255 28.07 10.12 53.25
N PHE A 256 28.51 9.09 52.53
CA PHE A 256 29.50 8.15 53.03
C PHE A 256 30.85 8.82 53.33
N GLN A 257 31.32 9.72 52.45
CA GLN A 257 32.54 10.50 52.67
C GLN A 257 32.44 11.32 53.96
N GLU A 258 31.38 12.10 54.15
CA GLU A 258 31.17 12.89 55.37
C GLU A 258 31.17 12.04 56.66
N ILE A 259 30.50 10.88 56.63
CA ILE A 259 30.47 9.94 57.75
C ILE A 259 31.88 9.40 58.03
N SER A 260 32.61 9.03 56.98
CA SER A 260 33.96 8.47 57.11
C SER A 260 34.96 9.47 57.69
N GLU A 261 34.93 10.74 57.23
CA GLU A 261 35.75 11.82 57.77
C GLU A 261 35.44 12.09 59.25
N ASN A 262 34.16 12.12 59.61
CA ASN A 262 33.74 12.29 61.00
C ASN A 262 34.19 11.13 61.90
N ARG A 263 34.16 9.90 61.41
CA ARG A 263 34.68 8.73 62.14
C ARG A 263 36.21 8.81 62.28
N PHE A 264 36.91 9.22 61.23
CA PHE A 264 38.37 9.36 61.26
C PHE A 264 38.82 10.36 62.32
N LYS A 265 38.20 11.56 62.36
CA LYS A 265 38.46 12.58 63.40
C LYS A 265 38.23 12.04 64.83
N LYS A 266 37.20 11.22 65.03
CA LYS A 266 36.94 10.59 66.33
C LYS A 266 38.01 9.58 66.72
N ILE A 267 38.46 8.76 65.77
CA ILE A 267 39.54 7.78 66.00
C ILE A 267 40.83 8.50 66.38
N GLU A 268 41.19 9.55 65.63
CA GLU A 268 42.38 10.37 65.88
C GLU A 268 42.35 11.01 67.29
N ALA A 269 41.20 11.55 67.71
CA ALA A 269 41.03 12.09 69.06
C ALA A 269 41.14 11.02 70.16
N ILE A 270 40.66 9.80 69.92
CA ILE A 270 40.83 8.68 70.87
C ILE A 270 42.30 8.28 70.95
N GLN A 271 43.00 8.26 69.82
CA GLN A 271 44.41 7.91 69.76
C GLN A 271 45.29 8.90 70.53
N MET A 272 45.07 10.21 70.36
CA MET A 272 45.77 11.23 71.17
C MET A 272 45.53 11.03 72.68
N LYS A 273 44.29 10.78 73.10
CA LYS A 273 43.98 10.54 74.53
C LYS A 273 44.66 9.27 75.06
N LEU A 274 44.79 8.24 74.23
CA LEU A 274 45.46 7.01 74.61
C LEU A 274 46.97 7.25 74.79
N GLU A 275 47.60 7.99 73.88
CA GLU A 275 49.01 8.38 73.99
C GLU A 275 49.27 9.25 75.23
N GLU A 276 48.40 10.21 75.54
CA GLU A 276 48.48 11.02 76.77
C GLU A 276 48.38 10.16 78.04
N SER A 277 47.42 9.23 78.08
CA SER A 277 47.25 8.34 79.25
C SER A 277 48.40 7.34 79.41
N GLN A 278 49.02 6.89 78.32
CA GLN A 278 50.25 6.08 78.37
C GLN A 278 51.43 6.89 78.90
N TRP A 279 51.58 8.16 78.48
CA TRP A 279 52.62 9.06 78.98
C TRP A 279 52.49 9.30 80.49
N ILE A 280 51.26 9.59 80.96
CA ILE A 280 50.98 9.81 82.39
C ILE A 280 51.35 8.56 83.20
N ASN A 281 50.99 7.36 82.75
CA ASN A 281 51.37 6.12 83.44
C ASN A 281 52.90 5.91 83.52
N VAL A 282 53.64 6.26 82.47
CA VAL A 282 55.11 6.16 82.47
C VAL A 282 55.74 7.16 83.45
N GLU A 283 55.20 8.37 83.53
CA GLU A 283 55.68 9.42 84.42
C GLU A 283 55.35 9.12 85.90
N GLU A 284 54.18 8.53 86.17
CA GLU A 284 53.77 8.09 87.50
C GLU A 284 54.63 6.91 88.00
N ILE A 285 54.90 5.93 87.12
CA ILE A 285 55.86 4.84 87.41
C ILE A 285 57.27 5.39 87.63
N SER A 286 57.70 6.39 86.85
CA SER A 286 59.02 7.02 87.03
C SER A 286 59.15 7.79 88.34
N LYS A 287 58.06 8.35 88.89
CA LYS A 287 58.06 9.00 90.21
C LYS A 287 58.10 7.98 91.34
N ILE A 288 57.33 6.89 91.24
CA ILE A 288 57.38 5.79 92.22
C ILE A 288 58.79 5.19 92.33
N ILE A 289 59.47 4.98 91.18
CA ILE A 289 60.86 4.47 91.16
C ILE A 289 61.85 5.46 91.78
N LYS A 290 61.60 6.77 91.70
CA LYS A 290 62.45 7.79 92.34
C LYS A 290 62.21 7.89 93.83
N ASP A 291 60.97 7.83 94.29
CA ASP A 291 60.64 7.93 95.72
C ASP A 291 61.11 6.68 96.49
N GLU A 292 61.10 5.49 95.89
CA GLU A 292 61.72 4.28 96.49
C GLU A 292 63.25 4.37 96.59
N SER A 293 63.91 5.21 95.78
CA SER A 293 65.37 5.41 95.84
C SER A 293 65.81 6.46 96.89
N SER A 294 64.91 7.36 97.32
CA SER A 294 65.22 8.41 98.30
C SER A 294 65.00 8.03 99.77
N ASP A 295 64.32 6.92 100.05
CA ASP A 295 64.10 6.42 101.43
C ASP A 295 65.17 5.42 101.91
N SER A 296 66.22 5.16 101.13
CA SER A 296 67.27 4.18 101.50
C SER A 296 68.59 4.77 102.01
N ASP A 297 68.79 6.09 102.00
CA ASP A 297 70.05 6.70 102.47
C ASP A 297 69.81 7.76 103.57
N THR A 298 69.44 7.31 104.78
CA THR A 298 70.02 7.85 106.03
C THR A 298 69.79 6.87 107.19
N SER A 299 70.37 5.69 107.08
CA SER A 299 70.92 5.01 108.24
C SER A 299 72.17 4.26 107.81
N SER A 300 73.35 4.85 108.07
CA SER A 300 74.56 4.20 108.61
C SER A 300 75.81 5.07 108.41
N THR A 301 76.36 5.51 109.56
CA THR A 301 77.74 5.98 109.84
C THR A 301 78.21 7.33 109.33
#